data_AF-Q6KZF4-F1
#
_entry.id   AF-Q6KZF4-F1
#
_cell.length_a   1.000
_cell.length_b   1.000
_cell.length_c   1.000
_cell.angle_alpha   90.00
_cell.angle_beta   90.00
_cell.angle_gamma   90.00
#
_symmetry.space_group_name_H-M   'P 1'
#
loop_
_entity.id
_entity.type
_entity.pdbx_description
1 polymer ?
#
loop_
_entity_poly.entity_id
_entity_poly.type
_entity_poly.pdbx_seq_one_letter_code
_entity_poly.pdbx_strand_id
1 'polypeptide(L)'
;MNSEYTILKYCDLDPSDEDKILKGLDPKGNDIVIAVQRYKILDMVQNIVFKMAFSIKSKYIKGCVYCVPNKYNIKNNIKEGDLINELSRITRSGVNIRYVFIDRYVKTRHHIFGDLKSILLNGNIGKYLIVGISGVAVNEGVLLLTDPYLGKIYSIIPAIELSIIYNFLLNNFITFRGGFSRILIRLGKYNVFNLIGFGVNSLIYYFLVSRNINIYASDFIGIIIAFIITYTTAATLVW
;
A
#
# COMPACT_ATOMS: atom_id res chain seq x y z
N MET A 1 29.14 12.56 25.46
CA MET A 1 28.11 13.54 25.85
C MET A 1 27.10 12.79 26.70
N ASN A 2 26.90 13.19 27.96
CA ASN A 2 25.86 12.63 28.84
C ASN A 2 24.50 12.95 28.21
N SER A 3 23.95 12.03 27.43
CA SER A 3 22.70 12.26 26.73
C SER A 3 21.55 12.17 27.72
N GLU A 4 20.92 13.29 28.04
CA GLU A 4 19.68 13.43 28.83
C GLU A 4 18.47 12.67 28.25
N TYR A 5 18.68 11.95 27.13
CA TYR A 5 17.67 11.30 26.32
C TYR A 5 18.14 9.92 25.86
N THR A 6 17.17 9.00 25.80
CA THR A 6 17.24 7.65 25.25
C THR A 6 16.73 7.68 23.81
N ILE A 7 17.51 7.13 22.89
CA ILE A 7 17.14 7.01 21.48
C ILE A 7 16.59 5.60 21.24
N LEU A 8 15.33 5.52 20.86
CA LEU A 8 14.68 4.26 20.48
C LEU A 8 14.58 4.23 18.95
N LYS A 9 15.28 3.27 18.35
CA LYS A 9 15.31 3.09 16.90
C LYS A 9 14.31 2.02 16.50
N TYR A 10 13.49 2.32 15.50
CA TYR A 10 12.57 1.36 14.89
C TYR A 10 12.94 1.01 13.44
N CYS A 11 14.06 1.56 12.92
CA CYS A 11 14.57 1.25 11.59
C CYS A 11 16.10 1.18 11.56
N ASP A 12 16.63 0.31 10.68
CA ASP A 12 18.04 0.25 10.32
C ASP A 12 18.38 1.45 9.43
N LEU A 13 18.85 2.52 10.07
CA LEU A 13 19.42 3.68 9.38
C LEU A 13 20.88 3.40 9.05
N ASP A 14 21.36 3.97 7.94
CA ASP A 14 22.79 4.04 7.68
C ASP A 14 23.46 4.83 8.83
N PRO A 15 24.52 4.31 9.48
CA PRO A 15 25.19 4.97 10.61
C PRO A 15 25.60 6.44 10.32
N SER A 16 25.89 6.76 9.06
CA SER A 16 26.29 8.11 8.64
C SER A 16 25.14 9.11 8.59
N ASP A 17 23.91 8.64 8.35
CA ASP A 17 22.69 9.44 8.38
C ASP A 17 22.11 9.53 9.80
N GLU A 18 22.28 8.47 10.58
CA GLU A 18 21.87 8.40 11.98
C GLU A 18 22.47 9.55 12.80
N ASP A 19 23.78 9.72 12.78
CA ASP A 19 24.48 10.77 13.53
C ASP A 19 24.02 12.19 13.14
N LYS A 20 23.65 12.40 11.88
CA LYS A 20 23.15 13.70 11.38
C LYS A 20 21.72 13.96 11.84
N ILE A 21 20.87 12.93 11.82
CA ILE A 21 19.48 13.01 12.28
C ILE A 21 19.46 13.26 13.79
N LEU A 22 20.26 12.52 14.55
CA LEU A 22 20.36 12.66 16.00
C LEU A 22 20.90 14.03 16.43
N LYS A 23 21.88 14.59 15.71
CA LYS A 23 22.37 15.95 15.97
C LYS A 23 21.35 17.05 15.66
N GLY A 24 20.40 16.81 14.75
CA GLY A 24 19.34 17.76 14.40
C GLY A 24 18.09 17.68 15.29
N LEU A 25 17.94 16.60 16.05
CA LEU A 25 16.86 16.41 17.00
C LEU A 25 17.26 17.08 18.32
N ASP A 26 16.94 18.37 18.47
CA ASP A 26 17.04 19.07 19.76
C ASP A 26 15.73 18.90 20.56
N PRO A 27 15.72 18.12 21.64
CA PRO A 27 14.56 17.89 22.49
C PRO A 27 14.30 19.01 23.51
N LYS A 28 15.07 20.11 23.52
CA LYS A 28 14.84 21.22 24.48
C LYS A 28 13.37 21.65 24.50
N GLY A 29 12.75 21.45 25.67
CA GLY A 29 11.36 21.80 25.95
C GLY A 29 10.29 20.77 25.54
N ASN A 30 10.66 19.61 24.96
CA ASN A 30 9.71 18.55 24.57
C ASN A 30 10.00 17.24 25.29
N ASP A 31 8.94 16.53 25.69
CA ASP A 31 9.05 15.25 26.40
C ASP A 31 9.21 14.06 25.45
N ILE A 32 8.80 14.16 24.18
CA ILE A 32 9.08 13.15 23.14
C ILE A 32 9.30 13.87 21.82
N VAL A 33 10.36 13.50 21.09
CA VAL A 33 10.52 13.91 19.69
C VAL A 33 10.40 12.68 18.79
N ILE A 34 9.48 12.75 17.84
CA ILE A 34 9.23 11.69 16.85
C ILE A 34 9.72 12.19 15.49
N ALA A 35 10.78 11.60 15.00
CA ALA A 35 11.25 11.82 13.64
C ALA A 35 10.52 10.87 12.68
N VAL A 36 9.78 11.43 11.71
CA VAL A 36 9.03 10.69 10.70
C VAL A 36 9.61 10.97 9.32
N GLN A 37 10.06 9.93 8.62
CA GLN A 37 10.59 10.06 7.26
C GLN A 37 9.47 10.34 6.24
N ARG A 38 9.73 11.26 5.29
CA ARG A 38 8.88 11.53 4.12
C ARG A 38 9.52 10.95 2.85
N TYR A 39 8.72 10.38 1.97
CA TYR A 39 9.16 9.87 0.66
C TYR A 39 8.90 10.96 -0.42
N LYS A 40 9.37 10.84 -1.68
CA LYS A 40 9.04 11.81 -2.76
C LYS A 40 8.82 11.18 -4.16
N ILE A 41 7.90 11.81 -4.88
CA ILE A 41 7.25 11.54 -6.20
C ILE A 41 6.17 10.44 -6.23
N LEU A 42 6.40 9.24 -5.69
CA LEU A 42 5.27 8.32 -5.42
C LEU A 42 4.30 8.92 -4.39
N ASP A 43 4.78 9.85 -3.57
CA ASP A 43 4.04 10.58 -2.53
C ASP A 43 2.97 11.55 -3.06
N MET A 44 2.97 11.93 -4.34
CA MET A 44 1.92 12.77 -4.90
C MET A 44 0.67 11.93 -5.21
N VAL A 45 0.85 10.75 -5.78
CA VAL A 45 -0.23 9.77 -6.03
C VAL A 45 -0.66 9.11 -4.72
N GLN A 46 0.29 8.79 -3.84
CA GLN A 46 -0.02 8.26 -2.52
C GLN A 46 -0.74 9.27 -1.63
N ASN A 47 -0.43 10.58 -1.63
CA ASN A 47 -1.17 11.57 -0.84
C ASN A 47 -2.59 11.83 -1.35
N ILE A 48 -2.81 11.76 -2.67
CA ILE A 48 -4.13 11.89 -3.30
C ILE A 48 -5.00 10.67 -2.95
N VAL A 49 -4.44 9.46 -3.03
CA VAL A 49 -5.12 8.21 -2.64
C VAL A 49 -5.30 8.11 -1.12
N PHE A 50 -4.35 8.60 -0.31
CA PHE A 50 -4.46 8.63 1.17
C PHE A 50 -5.52 9.62 1.67
N LYS A 51 -5.60 10.83 1.09
CA LYS A 51 -6.60 11.85 1.48
C LYS A 51 -8.02 11.47 1.12
N MET A 52 -8.21 10.71 0.04
CA MET A 52 -9.54 10.23 -0.37
C MET A 52 -9.97 8.94 0.33
N ALA A 53 -9.03 8.08 0.74
CA ALA A 53 -9.34 6.75 1.26
C ALA A 53 -9.74 6.67 2.74
N PHE A 54 -9.23 7.56 3.60
CA PHE A 54 -9.42 7.41 5.05
C PHE A 54 -9.47 8.76 5.79
N SER A 55 -10.69 9.19 6.13
CA SER A 55 -10.89 10.03 7.30
C SER A 55 -10.57 9.20 8.56
N ILE A 56 -9.29 8.96 8.90
CA ILE A 56 -8.76 8.55 10.22
C ILE A 56 -7.21 8.38 10.20
N LYS A 57 -6.61 8.76 11.34
CA LYS A 57 -5.20 8.86 11.71
C LYS A 57 -4.33 7.62 11.39
N SER A 58 -3.15 7.90 10.84
CA SER A 58 -2.06 7.01 10.42
C SER A 58 -1.73 5.83 11.34
N LYS A 59 -1.68 4.62 10.78
CA LYS A 59 -1.15 3.37 11.41
C LYS A 59 0.03 2.77 10.63
N TYR A 60 0.67 3.55 9.77
CA TYR A 60 1.90 3.14 9.08
C TYR A 60 2.94 4.24 9.24
N ILE A 61 3.85 4.04 10.18
CA ILE A 61 5.08 4.82 10.19
C ILE A 61 6.26 3.85 10.28
N LYS A 62 6.56 3.20 9.15
CA LYS A 62 7.88 2.61 8.92
C LYS A 62 8.85 3.76 8.66
N GLY A 63 9.89 3.90 9.48
CA GLY A 63 10.87 4.99 9.39
C GLY A 63 10.97 5.91 10.61
N CYS A 64 10.47 5.50 11.78
CA CYS A 64 10.49 6.33 12.99
C CYS A 64 11.79 6.22 13.79
N VAL A 65 12.31 7.37 14.22
CA VAL A 65 13.25 7.45 15.35
C VAL A 65 12.53 8.17 16.48
N TYR A 66 12.56 7.58 17.69
CA TYR A 66 11.99 8.19 18.88
C TYR A 66 13.11 8.66 19.79
N CYS A 67 13.02 9.89 20.26
CA CYS A 67 13.85 10.40 21.34
C CYS A 67 12.97 10.62 22.56
N VAL A 68 13.29 9.95 23.66
CA VAL A 68 12.56 10.04 24.94
C VAL A 68 13.56 10.42 26.06
N PRO A 69 13.25 11.36 26.95
CA PRO A 69 14.13 11.72 28.07
C PRO A 69 14.42 10.52 28.97
N ASN A 70 15.65 10.43 29.49
CA ASN A 70 16.08 9.30 30.35
C ASN A 70 15.26 9.16 31.64
N LYS A 71 14.49 10.21 32.04
CA LYS A 71 13.58 10.17 33.19
C LYS A 71 12.53 9.04 33.11
N TYR A 72 12.22 8.55 31.91
CA TYR A 72 11.27 7.46 31.70
C TYR A 72 11.90 6.05 31.72
N ASN A 73 13.21 5.94 31.90
CA ASN A 73 13.98 4.70 32.07
C ASN A 73 13.60 3.57 31.08
N ILE A 74 13.50 3.94 29.80
CA ILE A 74 13.12 3.02 28.73
C ILE A 74 14.36 2.25 28.27
N LYS A 75 14.27 0.93 28.16
CA LYS A 75 15.37 0.11 27.65
C LYS A 75 15.66 0.44 26.18
N ASN A 76 16.94 0.47 25.80
CA ASN A 76 17.33 0.48 24.39
C ASN A 76 16.93 -0.85 23.73
N ASN A 77 16.55 -0.83 22.44
CA ASN A 77 16.17 -2.02 21.65
C ASN A 77 14.95 -2.81 22.16
N ILE A 78 13.81 -2.13 22.36
CA ILE A 78 12.53 -2.77 22.70
C ILE A 78 11.87 -3.36 21.46
N LYS A 79 11.25 -4.55 21.60
CA LYS A 79 10.46 -5.19 20.54
C LYS A 79 9.23 -4.34 20.19
N GLU A 80 8.83 -4.32 18.92
CA GLU A 80 7.76 -3.46 18.38
C GLU A 80 6.48 -3.38 19.24
N GLY A 81 5.92 -4.53 19.63
CA GLY A 81 4.69 -4.57 20.43
C GLY A 81 4.85 -3.94 21.82
N ASP A 82 6.01 -4.13 22.44
CA ASP A 82 6.32 -3.60 23.77
C ASP A 82 6.58 -2.09 23.72
N LEU A 83 7.16 -1.59 22.61
CA LEU A 83 7.41 -0.17 22.40
C LEU A 83 6.11 0.62 22.25
N ILE A 84 5.14 0.10 21.49
CA ILE A 84 3.81 0.74 21.33
C ILE A 84 3.10 0.83 22.68
N ASN A 85 3.16 -0.23 23.48
CA ASN A 85 2.56 -0.26 24.81
C ASN A 85 3.23 0.75 25.75
N GLU A 86 4.57 0.84 25.77
CA GLU A 86 5.29 1.82 26.59
C GLU A 86 5.05 3.28 26.14
N LEU A 87 5.10 3.56 24.83
CA LEU A 87 4.79 4.89 24.31
C LEU A 87 3.33 5.28 24.61
N SER A 88 2.39 4.33 24.57
CA SER A 88 1.00 4.59 24.93
C SER A 88 0.84 4.93 26.41
N ARG A 89 1.64 4.31 27.30
CA ARG A 89 1.68 4.62 28.74
C ARG A 89 2.17 6.04 28.97
N ILE A 90 3.21 6.46 28.26
CA ILE A 90 3.81 7.79 28.38
C ILE A 90 2.89 8.86 27.78
N THR A 91 2.29 8.61 26.62
CA THR A 91 1.37 9.56 25.97
C THR A 91 0.12 9.84 26.81
N ARG A 92 -0.31 8.90 27.66
CA ARG A 92 -1.42 9.09 28.61
C ARG A 92 -1.08 10.02 29.79
N SER A 93 0.19 10.34 30.01
CA SER A 93 0.65 11.19 31.13
C SER A 93 0.74 12.70 30.84
N GLY A 94 0.10 13.19 29.77
CA GLY A 94 0.06 14.65 29.48
C GLY A 94 1.36 15.22 28.91
N VAL A 95 2.07 14.40 28.14
CA VAL A 95 3.43 14.62 27.62
C VAL A 95 3.42 15.48 26.36
N ASN A 96 4.35 16.44 26.25
CA ASN A 96 4.51 17.27 25.05
C ASN A 96 5.27 16.52 23.95
N ILE A 97 4.58 16.20 22.86
CA ILE A 97 5.12 15.45 21.71
C ILE A 97 5.40 16.40 20.55
N ARG A 98 6.63 16.40 20.05
CA ARG A 98 7.02 17.11 18.83
C ARG A 98 7.24 16.14 17.67
N TYR A 99 6.59 16.41 16.54
CA TYR A 99 6.81 15.69 15.29
C TYR A 99 7.80 16.45 14.43
N VAL A 100 8.87 15.78 13.99
CA VAL A 100 9.87 16.30 13.07
C VAL A 100 9.80 15.46 11.81
N PHE A 101 9.44 16.07 10.68
CA PHE A 101 9.46 15.37 9.40
C PHE A 101 10.84 15.48 8.78
N ILE A 102 11.43 14.35 8.41
CA ILE A 102 12.76 14.30 7.79
C ILE A 102 12.57 14.03 6.29
N ASP A 103 12.78 15.09 5.51
CA ASP A 103 12.85 15.03 4.04
C ASP A 103 14.28 14.63 3.62
N ARG A 104 14.75 13.42 3.97
CA ARG A 104 16.04 12.91 3.47
C ARG A 104 15.95 11.50 2.91
N TYR A 105 16.63 11.36 1.77
CA TYR A 105 16.91 10.14 1.04
C TYR A 105 17.92 9.29 1.82
N VAL A 106 17.51 8.76 2.98
CA VAL A 106 18.28 7.68 3.60
C VAL A 106 18.20 6.52 2.62
N LYS A 107 19.34 6.03 2.15
CA LYS A 107 19.44 4.77 1.40
C LYS A 107 19.08 3.62 2.35
N THR A 108 17.82 3.52 2.78
CA THR A 108 17.31 2.23 3.19
C THR A 108 17.46 1.33 1.96
N ARG A 109 18.14 0.20 2.13
CA ARG A 109 18.38 -0.79 1.07
C ARG A 109 17.04 -1.49 0.72
N HIS A 110 16.05 -0.74 0.26
CA HIS A 110 14.78 -1.26 -0.19
C HIS A 110 14.99 -1.88 -1.56
N HIS A 111 15.17 -3.19 -1.58
CA HIS A 111 14.99 -3.95 -2.80
C HIS A 111 13.48 -3.95 -3.09
N ILE A 112 12.99 -2.99 -3.87
CA ILE A 112 11.62 -2.98 -4.41
C ILE A 112 11.29 -4.35 -5.02
N PHE A 113 12.28 -4.97 -5.68
CA PHE A 113 12.21 -6.34 -6.19
C PHE A 113 12.06 -7.41 -5.10
N GLY A 114 12.67 -7.22 -3.93
CA GLY A 114 12.55 -8.12 -2.79
C GLY A 114 11.16 -8.08 -2.17
N ASP A 115 10.60 -6.88 -1.96
CA ASP A 115 9.24 -6.70 -1.46
C ASP A 115 8.20 -7.25 -2.45
N LEU A 116 8.34 -6.92 -3.74
CA LEU A 116 7.50 -7.46 -4.80
C LEU A 116 7.58 -9.00 -4.86
N LYS A 117 8.79 -9.56 -4.82
CA LYS A 117 8.99 -11.02 -4.80
C LYS A 117 8.33 -11.66 -3.58
N SER A 118 8.42 -11.03 -2.40
CA SER A 118 7.81 -11.56 -1.18
C SER A 118 6.27 -11.57 -1.26
N ILE A 119 5.67 -10.53 -1.84
CA ILE A 119 4.22 -10.43 -2.03
C ILE A 119 3.75 -11.46 -3.07
N LEU A 120 4.49 -11.61 -4.17
CA LEU A 120 4.15 -12.56 -5.23
C LEU A 120 4.30 -14.03 -4.78
N LEU A 121 5.35 -14.35 -4.01
CA LEU A 121 5.63 -15.73 -3.60
C LEU A 121 4.86 -16.18 -2.36
N ASN A 122 4.70 -15.29 -1.37
CA ASN A 122 4.05 -15.64 -0.10
C ASN A 122 2.60 -15.17 -0.01
N GLY A 123 2.11 -14.45 -1.03
CA GLY A 123 0.75 -13.92 -1.07
C GLY A 123 -0.26 -14.87 -1.70
N ASN A 124 -1.54 -14.47 -1.68
CA ASN A 124 -2.66 -15.25 -2.19
C ASN A 124 -2.83 -15.16 -3.74
N ILE A 125 -1.74 -15.08 -4.51
CA ILE A 125 -1.79 -14.82 -5.95
C ILE A 125 -2.55 -15.91 -6.72
N GLY A 126 -2.39 -17.18 -6.35
CA GLY A 126 -3.10 -18.28 -7.00
C GLY A 126 -4.61 -18.19 -6.84
N LYS A 127 -5.09 -17.84 -5.64
CA LYS A 127 -6.52 -17.60 -5.40
C LYS A 127 -7.02 -16.39 -6.17
N TYR A 128 -6.25 -15.31 -6.18
CA TYR A 128 -6.58 -14.11 -6.94
C TYR A 128 -6.68 -14.39 -8.45
N LEU A 129 -5.78 -15.20 -8.99
CA LEU A 129 -5.81 -15.64 -10.39
C LEU A 129 -7.05 -16.48 -10.70
N ILE A 130 -7.36 -17.48 -9.86
CA ILE A 130 -8.54 -18.35 -10.03
C ILE A 130 -9.83 -17.52 -10.02
N VAL A 131 -9.94 -16.58 -9.08
CA VAL A 131 -11.07 -15.64 -9.02
C VAL A 131 -11.12 -14.77 -10.28
N GLY A 132 -9.98 -14.25 -10.73
CA GLY A 132 -9.90 -13.47 -11.97
C GLY A 132 -10.41 -14.24 -13.19
N ILE A 133 -9.98 -15.49 -13.34
CA ILE A 133 -10.42 -16.38 -14.43
C ILE A 133 -11.92 -16.66 -14.33
N SER A 134 -12.46 -16.94 -13.13
CA SER A 134 -13.90 -17.15 -12.98
C SER A 134 -14.70 -15.88 -13.28
N GLY A 135 -14.14 -14.70 -13.01
CA GLY A 135 -14.72 -13.42 -13.42
C GLY A 135 -14.86 -13.26 -14.94
N VAL A 136 -13.94 -13.81 -15.74
CA VAL A 136 -14.07 -13.81 -17.21
C VAL A 136 -15.29 -14.61 -17.63
N ALA A 137 -15.50 -15.79 -17.03
CA ALA A 137 -16.69 -16.60 -17.31
C ALA A 137 -17.98 -15.87 -16.93
N VAL A 138 -17.98 -15.11 -15.82
CA VAL A 138 -19.12 -14.27 -15.43
C VAL A 138 -19.34 -13.13 -16.41
N ASN A 139 -18.28 -12.46 -16.87
CA ASN A 139 -18.38 -11.38 -17.87
C ASN A 139 -19.05 -11.89 -19.15
N GLU A 140 -18.51 -12.97 -19.73
CA GLU A 140 -19.07 -13.58 -20.94
C GLU A 140 -20.50 -14.10 -20.72
N GLY A 141 -20.78 -14.70 -19.57
CA GLY A 141 -22.11 -15.17 -19.21
C GLY A 141 -23.14 -14.05 -19.13
N VAL A 142 -22.80 -12.93 -18.49
CA VAL A 142 -23.68 -11.75 -18.43
C VAL A 142 -23.86 -11.14 -19.81
N LEU A 143 -22.79 -11.05 -20.61
CA LEU A 143 -22.86 -10.56 -21.99
C LEU A 143 -23.84 -11.39 -22.82
N LEU A 144 -23.72 -12.73 -22.78
CA LEU A 144 -24.62 -13.65 -23.48
C LEU A 144 -26.08 -13.50 -23.06
N LEU A 145 -26.33 -13.27 -21.77
CA LEU A 145 -27.70 -13.11 -21.25
C LEU A 145 -28.31 -11.74 -21.59
N THR A 146 -27.49 -10.71 -21.72
CA THR A 146 -27.96 -9.33 -21.92
C THR A 146 -27.95 -8.90 -23.38
N ASP A 147 -27.12 -9.49 -24.24
CA ASP A 147 -27.04 -9.23 -25.69
C ASP A 147 -28.41 -9.26 -26.40
N PRO A 148 -29.31 -10.24 -26.15
CA PRO A 148 -30.61 -10.28 -26.82
C PRO A 148 -31.52 -9.07 -26.51
N TYR A 149 -31.28 -8.38 -25.38
CA TYR A 149 -32.16 -7.33 -24.88
C TYR A 149 -31.58 -5.93 -25.06
N LEU A 150 -30.27 -5.78 -24.90
CA LEU A 150 -29.59 -4.48 -24.91
C LEU A 150 -28.72 -4.29 -26.15
N GLY A 151 -28.39 -5.38 -26.86
CA GLY A 151 -27.42 -5.39 -27.95
C GLY A 151 -25.98 -5.25 -27.48
N LYS A 152 -25.05 -5.83 -28.25
CA LYS A 152 -23.61 -5.96 -27.94
C LYS A 152 -22.95 -4.73 -27.31
N ILE A 153 -23.25 -3.53 -27.83
CA ILE A 153 -22.61 -2.28 -27.38
C ILE A 153 -23.03 -1.92 -25.94
N TYR A 154 -24.29 -2.11 -25.59
CA TYR A 154 -24.79 -1.74 -24.26
C TYR A 154 -24.64 -2.89 -23.26
N SER A 155 -24.67 -4.14 -23.72
CA SER A 155 -24.50 -5.34 -22.88
C SER A 155 -23.11 -5.45 -22.23
N ILE A 156 -22.08 -4.83 -22.82
CA ILE A 156 -20.72 -4.90 -22.27
C ILE A 156 -20.57 -4.12 -20.95
N ILE A 157 -21.36 -3.06 -20.75
CA ILE A 157 -21.33 -2.23 -19.54
C ILE A 157 -21.71 -3.04 -18.29
N PRO A 158 -22.93 -3.65 -18.22
CA PRO A 158 -23.30 -4.46 -17.07
C PRO A 158 -22.46 -5.74 -16.96
N ALA A 159 -21.97 -6.30 -18.08
CA ALA A 159 -21.12 -7.49 -18.06
C ALA A 159 -19.77 -7.23 -17.35
N ILE A 160 -19.10 -6.13 -17.70
CA ILE A 160 -17.85 -5.72 -17.05
C ILE A 160 -18.09 -5.40 -15.58
N GLU A 161 -19.08 -4.57 -15.26
CA GLU A 161 -19.30 -4.12 -13.88
C GLU A 161 -19.68 -5.30 -12.96
N LEU A 162 -20.57 -6.19 -13.40
CA LEU A 162 -20.94 -7.37 -12.61
C LEU A 162 -19.77 -8.34 -12.44
N SER A 163 -18.91 -8.49 -13.45
CA SER A 163 -17.67 -9.26 -13.33
C SER A 163 -16.71 -8.65 -12.29
N ILE A 164 -16.54 -7.32 -12.28
CA ILE A 164 -15.69 -6.64 -11.30
C ILE A 164 -16.25 -6.79 -9.88
N ILE A 165 -17.56 -6.61 -9.69
CA ILE A 165 -18.23 -6.79 -8.40
C ILE A 165 -18.09 -8.24 -7.93
N TYR A 166 -18.32 -9.22 -8.82
CA TYR A 166 -18.15 -10.64 -8.52
C TYR A 166 -16.71 -10.96 -8.07
N ASN A 167 -15.71 -10.48 -8.81
CA ASN A 167 -14.30 -10.66 -8.46
C ASN A 167 -13.97 -9.99 -7.12
N PHE A 168 -14.50 -8.80 -6.87
CA PHE A 168 -14.32 -8.10 -5.59
C PHE A 168 -14.88 -8.92 -4.43
N LEU A 169 -16.11 -9.44 -4.54
CA LEU A 169 -16.76 -10.19 -3.48
C LEU A 169 -15.98 -11.46 -3.14
N LEU A 170 -15.60 -12.24 -4.16
CA LEU A 170 -14.79 -13.44 -3.96
C LEU A 170 -13.42 -13.11 -3.37
N ASN A 171 -12.76 -12.06 -3.85
CA ASN A 171 -11.48 -11.65 -3.26
C ASN A 171 -11.62 -11.17 -1.82
N ASN A 172 -12.70 -10.45 -1.50
CA ASN A 172 -12.95 -9.95 -0.16
C ASN A 172 -13.25 -11.07 0.83
N PHE A 173 -14.06 -12.06 0.48
CA PHE A 173 -14.45 -13.12 1.42
C PHE A 173 -13.50 -14.32 1.41
N ILE A 174 -12.94 -14.68 0.27
CA ILE A 174 -12.13 -15.90 0.10
C ILE A 174 -10.64 -15.58 0.07
N THR A 175 -10.20 -14.70 -0.83
CA THR A 175 -8.76 -14.46 -1.07
C THR A 175 -8.11 -13.73 0.09
N PHE A 176 -8.70 -12.63 0.56
CA PHE A 176 -8.12 -11.74 1.57
C PHE A 176 -8.87 -11.74 2.90
N ARG A 177 -10.04 -12.39 2.98
CA ARG A 177 -10.85 -12.51 4.21
C ARG A 177 -11.11 -11.17 4.91
N GLY A 178 -11.37 -10.11 4.13
CA GLY A 178 -11.55 -8.74 4.60
C GLY A 178 -12.84 -8.49 5.40
N GLY A 179 -13.86 -9.36 5.27
CA GLY A 179 -15.14 -9.23 5.97
C GLY A 179 -16.00 -8.06 5.49
N PHE A 180 -17.06 -7.71 6.24
CA PHE A 180 -18.03 -6.68 5.85
C PHE A 180 -17.62 -5.24 6.21
N SER A 181 -16.62 -5.07 7.08
CA SER A 181 -16.18 -3.74 7.49
C SER A 181 -15.56 -2.98 6.32
N ARG A 182 -16.02 -1.75 6.08
CA ARG A 182 -15.55 -0.86 5.00
C ARG A 182 -15.65 -1.47 3.60
N ILE A 183 -16.58 -2.42 3.38
CA ILE A 183 -16.73 -3.13 2.11
C ILE A 183 -16.94 -2.17 0.92
N LEU A 184 -17.74 -1.11 1.10
CA LEU A 184 -17.98 -0.10 0.06
C LEU A 184 -16.71 0.71 -0.28
N ILE A 185 -15.92 1.07 0.72
CA ILE A 185 -14.64 1.79 0.51
C ILE A 185 -13.67 0.90 -0.24
N ARG A 186 -13.60 -0.39 0.12
CA ARG A 186 -12.74 -1.37 -0.56
C ARG A 186 -13.21 -1.63 -1.99
N LEU A 187 -14.51 -1.72 -2.23
CA LEU A 187 -15.09 -1.87 -3.57
C LEU A 187 -14.73 -0.66 -4.45
N GLY A 188 -14.89 0.55 -3.93
CA GLY A 188 -14.51 1.78 -4.64
C GLY A 188 -13.02 1.79 -5.02
N LYS A 189 -12.13 1.46 -4.07
CA LYS A 189 -10.69 1.34 -4.34
C LYS A 189 -10.39 0.26 -5.38
N TYR A 190 -11.02 -0.91 -5.26
CA TYR A 190 -10.81 -2.03 -6.16
C TYR A 190 -11.18 -1.66 -7.60
N ASN A 191 -12.30 -0.97 -7.80
CA ASN A 191 -12.71 -0.43 -9.09
C ASN A 191 -11.68 0.55 -9.67
N VAL A 192 -11.20 1.51 -8.87
CA VAL A 192 -10.18 2.46 -9.31
C VAL A 192 -8.89 1.76 -9.75
N PHE A 193 -8.42 0.77 -8.99
CA PHE A 193 -7.19 0.05 -9.35
C PHE A 193 -7.37 -0.88 -10.55
N ASN A 194 -8.55 -1.48 -10.75
CA ASN A 194 -8.85 -2.21 -11.98
C ASN A 194 -8.88 -1.30 -13.20
N LEU A 195 -9.42 -0.08 -13.07
CA LEU A 195 -9.40 0.92 -14.14
C LEU A 195 -7.96 1.34 -14.50
N ILE A 196 -7.09 1.52 -13.49
CA ILE A 196 -5.66 1.76 -13.71
C ILE A 196 -5.02 0.57 -14.44
N GLY A 197 -5.31 -0.66 -14.00
CA GLY A 197 -4.84 -1.88 -14.65
C GLY A 197 -5.24 -1.94 -16.13
N PHE A 198 -6.49 -1.61 -16.45
CA PHE A 198 -6.98 -1.52 -17.83
C PHE A 198 -6.21 -0.48 -18.66
N GLY A 199 -5.97 0.71 -18.08
CA GLY A 199 -5.16 1.75 -18.73
C GLY A 199 -3.72 1.30 -19.00
N VAL A 200 -3.10 0.61 -18.04
CA VAL A 200 -1.74 0.06 -18.20
C VAL A 200 -1.69 -1.05 -19.24
N ASN A 201 -2.67 -1.98 -19.24
CA ASN A 201 -2.77 -3.01 -20.27
C ASN A 201 -2.80 -2.38 -21.66
N SER A 202 -3.71 -1.42 -21.86
CA SER A 202 -3.87 -0.70 -23.13
C SER A 202 -2.59 0.03 -23.54
N LEU A 203 -1.94 0.72 -22.62
CA LEU A 203 -0.69 1.44 -22.88
C LEU A 203 0.42 0.50 -23.35
N ILE A 204 0.60 -0.65 -22.68
CA ILE A 204 1.61 -1.64 -23.03
C ILE A 204 1.30 -2.27 -24.37
N TYR A 205 0.05 -2.66 -24.60
CA TYR A 205 -0.41 -3.19 -25.88
C TYR A 205 -0.06 -2.24 -27.03
N TYR A 206 -0.50 -0.98 -26.98
CA TYR A 206 -0.23 -0.01 -28.05
C TYR A 206 1.25 0.30 -28.20
N PHE A 207 2.00 0.36 -27.09
CA PHE A 207 3.45 0.55 -27.14
C PHE A 207 4.14 -0.59 -27.88
N LEU A 208 3.83 -1.85 -27.56
CA LEU A 208 4.47 -3.01 -28.20
C LEU A 208 4.05 -3.15 -29.66
N VAL A 209 2.76 -2.94 -29.98
CA VAL A 209 2.27 -2.93 -31.37
C VAL A 209 2.96 -1.85 -32.19
N SER A 210 3.21 -0.65 -31.63
CA SER A 210 3.97 0.41 -32.31
C SER A 210 5.42 0.02 -32.64
N ARG A 211 5.95 -1.02 -32.00
CA ARG A 211 7.26 -1.61 -32.29
C ARG A 211 7.18 -2.83 -33.22
N ASN A 212 6.06 -3.01 -33.90
CA ASN A 212 5.77 -4.15 -34.79
C ASN A 212 5.85 -5.51 -34.07
N ILE A 213 5.61 -5.55 -32.75
CA ILE A 213 5.45 -6.80 -32.02
C ILE A 213 4.06 -7.37 -32.35
N ASN A 214 4.00 -8.70 -32.47
CA ASN A 214 2.75 -9.41 -32.75
C ASN A 214 1.63 -8.99 -31.78
N ILE A 215 0.42 -8.76 -32.29
CA ILE A 215 -0.73 -8.30 -31.50
C ILE A 215 -1.08 -9.24 -30.34
N TYR A 216 -1.00 -10.55 -30.55
CA TYR A 216 -1.31 -11.56 -29.53
C TYR A 216 -0.26 -11.56 -28.42
N ALA A 217 1.02 -11.42 -28.79
CA ALA A 217 2.10 -11.30 -27.82
C ALA A 217 2.01 -9.99 -27.03
N SER A 218 1.65 -8.89 -27.69
CA SER A 218 1.49 -7.57 -27.08
C SER A 218 0.35 -7.55 -26.06
N ASP A 219 -0.79 -8.13 -26.41
CA ASP A 219 -1.95 -8.23 -25.52
C ASP A 219 -1.66 -9.13 -24.32
N PHE A 220 -1.04 -10.30 -24.55
CA PHE A 220 -0.66 -11.22 -23.48
C PHE A 220 0.30 -10.59 -22.47
N ILE A 221 1.33 -9.86 -22.95
CA ILE A 221 2.27 -9.15 -22.07
C ILE A 221 1.56 -8.04 -21.29
N GLY A 222 0.68 -7.28 -21.95
CA GLY A 222 -0.11 -6.24 -21.32
C GLY A 222 -0.99 -6.79 -20.19
N ILE A 223 -1.68 -7.91 -20.43
CA ILE A 223 -2.52 -8.59 -19.43
C ILE A 223 -1.68 -9.05 -18.23
N ILE A 224 -0.50 -9.65 -18.46
CA ILE A 224 0.38 -10.09 -17.37
C ILE A 224 0.82 -8.92 -16.50
N ILE A 225 1.26 -7.81 -17.12
CA ILE A 225 1.76 -6.65 -16.38
C ILE A 225 0.61 -5.98 -15.62
N ALA A 226 -0.55 -5.81 -16.25
CA ALA A 226 -1.74 -5.28 -15.61
C ALA A 226 -2.17 -6.14 -14.41
N PHE A 227 -2.17 -7.47 -14.56
CA PHE A 227 -2.47 -8.41 -13.49
C PHE A 227 -1.52 -8.27 -12.29
N ILE A 228 -0.21 -8.15 -12.52
CA ILE A 228 0.77 -7.94 -11.44
C ILE A 228 0.46 -6.65 -10.68
N ILE A 229 0.14 -5.57 -11.39
CA ILE A 229 -0.18 -4.27 -10.79
C ILE A 229 -1.49 -4.34 -9.99
N THR A 230 -2.56 -4.88 -10.57
CA THR A 230 -3.86 -4.98 -9.88
C THR A 230 -3.78 -5.93 -8.68
N TYR A 231 -3.06 -7.03 -8.78
CA TYR A 231 -2.81 -7.92 -7.64
C TYR A 231 -2.03 -7.23 -6.51
N THR A 232 -0.92 -6.56 -6.85
CA THR A 232 -0.05 -5.92 -5.85
C THR A 232 -0.79 -4.79 -5.15
N THR A 233 -1.54 -3.98 -5.89
CA THR A 233 -2.36 -2.88 -5.33
C THR A 233 -3.53 -3.41 -4.52
N ALA A 234 -4.19 -4.50 -4.96
CA ALA A 234 -5.18 -5.20 -4.16
C ALA A 234 -4.60 -5.63 -2.80
N ALA A 235 -3.50 -6.37 -2.82
CA ALA A 235 -2.89 -6.94 -1.61
C ALA A 235 -2.33 -5.91 -0.63
N THR A 236 -2.07 -4.67 -1.06
CA THR A 236 -1.40 -3.65 -0.23
C THR A 236 -2.27 -2.42 0.09
N LEU A 237 -3.19 -2.02 -0.80
CA LEU A 237 -3.93 -0.75 -0.70
C LEU A 237 -5.44 -0.95 -0.51
N VAL A 238 -5.99 -2.06 -1.01
CA VAL A 238 -7.42 -2.39 -0.88
C VAL A 238 -7.70 -3.12 0.42
N TRP A 239 -6.93 -4.18 0.70
CA TRP A 239 -7.04 -5.00 1.91
C TRP A 239 -5.94 -4.68 2.92
#